data_AF-A6N0Y5-F1
#
_entry.id   AF-A6N0Y5-F1
#
_cell.length_a   1.000
_cell.length_b   1.000
_cell.length_c   1.000
_cell.angle_alpha   90.00
_cell.angle_beta   90.00
_cell.angle_gamma   90.00
#
_symmetry.space_group_name_H-M   'P 1'
#
loop_
_entity.id
_entity.type
_entity.pdbx_description
1 polymer ?
#
loop_
_entity_poly.entity_id
_entity_poly.type
_entity_poly.pdbx_seq_one_letter_code
_entity_poly.pdbx_strand_id
1 'polypeptide(L)' 'CLAEESTIYISEGKVKQDVVLRLRDVECGEIELQLQWVDIPGSKGV' A
#
# COMPACT_ATOMS: atom_id res chain seq x y z
N CYS A 1 -2.52 10.49 -5.72
CA CYS A 1 -3.22 10.12 -6.97
C CYS A 1 -2.96 8.65 -7.21
N LEU A 2 -4.00 7.82 -7.13
CA LEU A 2 -3.91 6.42 -7.56
C LEU A 2 -3.86 6.40 -9.10
N ALA A 3 -2.90 5.69 -9.66
CA ALA A 3 -2.79 5.47 -11.10
C ALA A 3 -3.69 4.31 -11.56
N GLU A 4 -3.90 3.34 -10.66
CA GLU A 4 -4.68 2.12 -10.87
C GLU A 4 -5.57 1.83 -9.66
N GLU A 5 -6.44 0.81 -9.77
CA GLU A 5 -7.22 0.35 -8.62
C GLU A 5 -6.28 -0.11 -7.50
N SER A 6 -6.58 0.29 -6.26
CA SER A 6 -5.86 -0.19 -5.08
C SER A 6 -6.65 -1.30 -4.42
N THR A 7 -6.20 -2.53 -4.59
CA THR A 7 -6.86 -3.72 -4.05
C THR A 7 -6.31 -4.05 -2.66
N ILE A 8 -7.22 -4.23 -1.69
CA ILE A 8 -6.90 -4.73 -0.35
C ILE A 8 -7.31 -6.20 -0.29
N TYR A 9 -6.41 -7.06 0.16
CA TYR A 9 -6.64 -8.50 0.22
C TYR A 9 -5.88 -9.16 1.38
N ILE A 10 -6.33 -10.36 1.75
CA ILE A 10 -5.64 -11.21 2.71
C ILE A 10 -4.81 -12.22 1.94
N SER A 11 -3.50 -12.25 2.20
CA SER A 11 -2.55 -13.19 1.62
C SER A 11 -1.54 -13.61 2.68
N GLU A 12 -1.32 -14.91 2.81
CA GLU A 12 -0.41 -15.49 3.82
C GLU A 12 -0.75 -15.09 5.27
N GLY A 13 -2.04 -14.98 5.57
CA GLY A 13 -2.53 -14.58 6.89
C GLY A 13 -2.27 -13.10 7.23
N LYS A 14 -1.84 -12.28 6.26
CA LYS A 14 -1.60 -10.85 6.44
C LYS A 14 -2.50 -10.03 5.52
N VAL A 15 -2.88 -8.85 5.99
CA VAL A 15 -3.55 -7.85 5.14
C VAL A 15 -2.48 -7.17 4.28
N LYS A 16 -2.64 -7.26 2.97
CA LYS A 16 -1.81 -6.60 1.95
C LYS A 16 -2.67 -5.62 1.14
N GLN A 17 -2.05 -4.54 0.67
CA GLN A 17 -2.68 -3.59 -0.23
C GLN A 17 -1.69 -3.20 -1.33
N ASP A 18 -2.07 -3.42 -2.57
CA ASP A 18 -1.29 -2.99 -3.73
C ASP A 18 -1.67 -1.54 -4.10
N VAL A 19 -0.66 -0.71 -4.34
CA VAL A 19 -0.83 0.71 -4.59
C VAL A 19 0.08 1.15 -5.73
N VAL A 20 -0.53 1.73 -6.76
CA VAL A 20 0.19 2.43 -7.83
C VAL A 20 -0.10 3.91 -7.73
N LEU A 21 0.95 4.71 -7.49
CA LEU A 21 0.85 6.15 -7.33
C LEU A 21 1.42 6.86 -8.55
N ARG A 22 0.63 7.78 -9.14
CA ARG A 22 1.16 8.71 -10.14
C ARG A 22 1.84 9.87 -9.46
N LEU A 23 3.10 10.14 -9.83
CA LEU A 23 3.87 11.26 -9.31
C LEU A 23 3.20 12.58 -9.68
N ARG A 24 3.29 13.55 -8.78
CA ARG A 24 2.86 14.93 -9.01
C ARG A 24 4.09 15.82 -9.15
N ASP A 25 3.93 16.92 -9.88
CA ASP A 25 4.97 17.94 -10.07
C ASP A 25 6.22 17.45 -10.84
N VAL A 26 6.04 16.44 -11.70
CA VAL A 26 7.04 15.91 -12.63
C VAL A 26 6.40 15.60 -13.99
N GLU A 27 7.19 15.54 -15.05
CA GLU A 27 6.69 15.30 -16.43
C GLU A 27 6.07 13.91 -16.59
N CYS A 28 6.65 12.89 -15.94
CA CYS A 28 6.14 11.52 -15.93
C CYS A 28 6.70 10.73 -14.75
N GLY A 29 6.01 9.64 -14.41
CA GLY A 29 6.49 8.66 -13.44
C GLY A 29 5.39 8.11 -12.55
N GLU A 30 5.50 6.82 -12.25
CA GLU A 30 4.63 6.08 -11.36
C GLU A 30 5.48 5.30 -10.35
N ILE A 31 4.93 5.08 -9.16
CA ILE A 31 5.55 4.27 -8.11
C ILE A 31 4.58 3.15 -7.78
N GLU A 32 5.05 1.91 -7.91
CA GLU A 32 4.39 0.72 -7.41
C GLU A 32 4.92 0.39 -6.01
N LEU A 33 4.02 0.16 -5.07
CA LEU A 33 4.36 -0.25 -3.71
C LEU A 33 3.27 -1.14 -3.11
N GLN A 34 3.65 -1.94 -2.11
CA GLN A 34 2.74 -2.80 -1.37
C GLN A 34 2.78 -2.42 0.11
N LEU A 35 1.62 -2.17 0.70
CA LEU A 35 1.47 -2.00 2.14
C LEU A 35 1.12 -3.34 2.78
N GLN A 36 1.70 -3.63 3.95
CA GLN A 36 1.41 -4.83 4.71
C GLN A 36 1.17 -4.45 6.17
N TRP A 37 0.12 -5.00 6.76
CA TRP A 37 -0.09 -4.89 8.20
C TRP A 37 0.95 -5.71 8.97
N VAL A 38 1.51 -5.13 10.02
CA VAL A 38 2.45 -5.80 10.92
C VAL A 38 2.04 -5.52 12.37
N ASP A 39 1.88 -6.59 13.14
CA ASP A 39 1.61 -6.49 14.57
C ASP A 39 2.89 -6.24 15.35
N ILE A 40 2.92 -5.14 16.09
CA ILE A 40 4.05 -4.77 16.94
C ILE A 40 3.67 -5.09 18.40
N PRO A 41 4.30 -6.08 19.05
CA PRO A 41 3.95 -6.45 20.41
C PRO A 41 4.18 -5.29 21.38
N GLY A 42 3.19 -5.02 22.25
CA GLY A 42 3.22 -3.90 23.20
C GLY A 42 2.81 -2.53 22.62
N SER A 43 2.53 -2.45 21.31
CA SER A 43 1.83 -1.30 20.75
C SER A 43 0.35 -1.33 21.14
N LYS A 44 -0.30 -0.17 21.23
CA LYS A 44 -1.72 -0.09 21.61
C LYS A 44 -2.69 -0.68 20.57
N GLY A 45 -2.18 -1.20 19.45
CA GLY A 45 -3.01 -1.67 18.33
C GLY A 45 -3.94 -0.59 17.79
N VAL A 46 -4.86 -1.01 16.94
CA VAL A 46 -6.15 -0.37 16.66
C VAL A 46 -7.22 -1.14 17.42
#